data_AF-A0A5C7WFP7-F1
#
_entry.id   AF-A0A5C7WFP7-F1
#
_cell.length_a   1.000
_cell.length_b   1.000
_cell.length_c   1.000
_cell.angle_alpha   90.00
_cell.angle_beta   90.00
_cell.angle_gamma   90.00
#
_symmetry.space_group_name_H-M   'P 1'
#
loop_
_entity.id
_entity.type
_entity.pdbx_description
1 polymer ?
#
loop_
_entity_poly.entity_id
_entity_poly.type
_entity_poly.pdbx_seq_one_letter_code
_entity_poly.pdbx_strand_id
1 'polypeptide(L)'
;HIGGDDFLLVLGPDTWHERLNQLQEDFQAQCRRFYREEHLQAGCFVSHNRQGKREEFALLSLSIGVVQLHPQSCTQLDAAQLAGLASEAKRQAKAVPGYSLHILDTLSLSA
;
A
#
# COMPACT_ATOMS: atom_id res chain seq x y z
N HIS A 1 5.13 -8.14 -12.73
CA HIS A 1 4.39 -9.27 -12.14
C HIS A 1 3.67 -8.76 -10.91
N ILE A 2 2.38 -9.04 -10.80
CA ILE A 2 1.57 -8.75 -9.62
C ILE A 2 1.58 -10.05 -8.80
N GLY A 3 2.15 -10.02 -7.60
CA GLY A 3 2.16 -11.19 -6.70
C GLY A 3 0.76 -11.52 -6.19
N GLY A 4 0.60 -12.65 -5.50
CA GLY A 4 -0.72 -13.11 -5.02
C GLY A 4 -1.43 -12.17 -4.04
N ASP A 5 -0.67 -11.30 -3.37
CA ASP A 5 -1.16 -10.29 -2.42
C ASP A 5 -1.09 -8.85 -2.97
N ASP A 6 -0.53 -8.64 -4.16
CA ASP A 6 -0.49 -7.33 -4.80
C ASP A 6 -1.75 -7.14 -5.67
N PHE A 7 -2.27 -5.92 -5.71
CA PHE A 7 -3.40 -5.56 -6.57
C PHE A 7 -3.09 -4.29 -7.37
N LEU A 8 -3.68 -4.15 -8.55
CA LEU A 8 -3.63 -2.94 -9.36
C LEU A 8 -5.06 -2.44 -9.58
N LEU A 9 -5.29 -1.16 -9.30
CA LEU A 9 -6.57 -0.49 -9.52
C LEU A 9 -6.36 0.73 -10.42
N VAL A 10 -7.31 0.97 -11.31
CA VAL A 10 -7.41 2.23 -12.06
C VAL A 10 -8.69 2.92 -11.60
N LEU A 11 -8.54 4.11 -11.02
CA LEU A 11 -9.65 4.86 -10.43
C LEU A 11 -9.82 6.19 -11.15
N GLY A 12 -11.07 6.66 -11.23
CA GLY A 12 -11.38 7.99 -11.75
C GLY A 12 -10.96 9.11 -10.79
N PRO A 13 -10.80 10.34 -11.29
CA PRO A 13 -10.21 11.46 -10.55
C PRO A 13 -11.02 11.90 -9.33
N ASP A 14 -12.36 11.77 -9.36
CA ASP A 14 -13.20 12.49 -8.40
C ASP A 14 -13.42 11.74 -7.07
N THR A 15 -13.02 10.47 -6.95
CA THR A 15 -13.34 9.66 -5.74
C THR A 15 -12.23 8.73 -5.28
N TRP A 16 -11.05 8.78 -5.88
CA TRP A 16 -10.02 7.79 -5.59
C TRP A 16 -9.51 7.87 -4.15
N HIS A 17 -9.27 9.07 -3.61
CA HIS A 17 -8.82 9.26 -2.23
C HIS A 17 -9.83 8.67 -1.22
N GLU A 18 -11.10 9.02 -1.36
CA GLU A 18 -12.17 8.52 -0.49
C GLU A 18 -12.30 7.00 -0.57
N ARG A 19 -12.21 6.43 -1.78
CA ARG A 19 -12.25 4.97 -1.98
C ARG A 19 -11.07 4.28 -1.30
N LEU A 20 -9.87 4.86 -1.35
CA LEU A 20 -8.69 4.28 -0.69
C LEU A 20 -8.80 4.36 0.85
N ASN A 21 -9.38 5.44 1.38
CA ASN A 21 -9.66 5.56 2.81
C ASN A 21 -10.68 4.50 3.26
N GLN A 22 -11.78 4.33 2.52
CA GLN A 22 -12.76 3.29 2.83
C GLN A 22 -12.15 1.89 2.74
N LEU A 23 -11.34 1.62 1.72
CA LEU A 23 -10.63 0.35 1.57
C LEU A 23 -9.73 0.08 2.78
N GLN A 24 -9.03 1.08 3.28
CA GLN A 24 -8.20 0.96 4.47
C GLN A 24 -9.04 0.59 5.69
N GLU A 25 -10.12 1.33 5.95
CA GLU A 25 -11.00 1.09 7.09
C GLU A 25 -11.58 -0.32 7.07
N ASP A 26 -12.10 -0.74 5.92
CA ASP A 26 -12.67 -2.07 5.71
C ASP A 26 -11.62 -3.17 5.90
N PHE A 27 -10.41 -2.96 5.37
CA PHE A 27 -9.30 -3.91 5.52
C PHE A 27 -8.89 -4.03 6.98
N GLN A 28 -8.69 -2.92 7.69
CA GLN A 28 -8.32 -2.94 9.10
C GLN A 28 -9.40 -3.59 9.96
N ALA A 29 -10.69 -3.30 9.72
CA ALA A 29 -11.80 -3.91 10.43
C ALA A 29 -11.84 -5.43 10.25
N GLN A 30 -11.60 -5.91 9.03
CA GLN A 30 -11.51 -7.35 8.75
C GLN A 30 -10.28 -7.98 9.42
N CYS A 31 -9.11 -7.34 9.32
CA CYS A 31 -7.87 -7.85 9.90
C CYS A 31 -7.92 -7.99 11.42
N ARG A 32 -8.57 -7.06 12.12
CA ARG A 32 -8.72 -7.09 13.59
C ARG A 32 -9.30 -8.41 14.10
N ARG A 33 -10.16 -9.07 13.31
CA ARG A 33 -10.83 -10.33 13.67
C ARG A 33 -9.86 -11.52 13.77
N PHE A 34 -8.65 -11.40 13.22
CA PHE A 34 -7.61 -12.43 13.30
C PHE A 34 -6.68 -12.28 14.52
N TYR A 35 -6.83 -11.20 15.28
CA TYR A 35 -5.94 -10.87 16.39
C TYR A 35 -6.68 -10.86 17.72
N ARG A 36 -5.94 -11.18 18.78
CA ARG A 36 -6.42 -11.03 20.16
C ARG A 36 -6.33 -9.56 20.55
N GLU A 37 -7.14 -9.16 21.51
CA GLU A 37 -7.14 -7.81 22.05
C GLU A 37 -5.74 -7.37 22.53
N GLU A 38 -4.99 -8.27 23.18
CA GLU A 38 -3.60 -8.01 23.61
C GLU A 38 -2.66 -7.69 22.44
N HIS A 39 -2.84 -8.32 21.27
CA HIS A 39 -2.04 -8.04 20.08
C HIS A 39 -2.44 -6.70 19.44
N LEU A 40 -3.74 -6.39 19.44
CA LEU A 40 -4.25 -5.13 18.92
C LEU A 40 -3.74 -3.93 19.74
N GLN A 41 -3.72 -4.08 21.06
CA GLN A 41 -3.19 -3.06 21.98
C GLN A 41 -1.68 -2.90 21.85
N ALA A 42 -0.95 -4.00 21.66
CA ALA A 42 0.51 -3.97 21.47
C ALA A 42 0.95 -3.50 20.07
N GLY A 43 0.07 -3.58 19.06
CA GLY A 43 0.43 -3.32 17.66
C GLY A 43 1.30 -4.40 17.02
N CYS A 44 1.51 -5.53 17.71
CA CYS A 44 2.27 -6.68 17.24
C CYS A 44 1.79 -7.97 17.94
N PHE A 45 2.22 -9.12 17.42
CA PHE A 45 2.09 -10.41 18.11
C PHE A 45 3.45 -11.09 18.20
N VAL A 46 3.63 -11.91 19.23
CA VAL A 46 4.90 -12.60 19.48
C VAL A 46 4.79 -14.06 19.07
N SER A 47 5.69 -14.53 18.22
CA SER A 47 5.74 -15.93 17.77
C SER A 47 7.17 -16.39 17.55
N HIS A 48 7.37 -17.69 17.32
CA HIS A 48 8.67 -18.21 16.91
C HIS A 48 8.80 -18.16 15.39
N ASN A 49 9.92 -17.64 14.91
CA ASN A 49 10.26 -17.67 13.50
C ASN A 49 10.67 -19.09 13.05
N ARG A 50 11.03 -19.25 11.76
CA ARG A 50 11.42 -20.56 11.19
C ARG A 50 12.68 -21.17 11.81
N GLN A 51 13.47 -20.40 12.54
CA GLN A 51 14.66 -20.85 13.25
C GLN A 51 14.38 -21.14 14.74
N GLY A 52 13.10 -21.07 15.17
CA GLY A 52 12.70 -21.26 16.55
C GLY A 52 13.03 -20.09 17.47
N LYS A 53 13.40 -18.92 16.92
CA LYS A 53 13.66 -17.71 17.71
C LYS A 53 12.38 -16.92 17.93
N ARG A 54 12.15 -16.49 19.16
CA ARG A 54 11.02 -15.62 19.53
C ARG A 54 11.21 -14.23 18.92
N GLU A 55 10.24 -13.78 18.14
CA GLU A 55 10.25 -12.50 17.43
C GLU A 55 8.87 -11.83 17.51
N GLU A 56 8.89 -10.50 17.44
CA GLU A 56 7.69 -9.68 17.36
C GLU A 56 7.35 -9.44 15.89
N PHE A 57 6.10 -9.68 15.54
CA PHE A 57 5.57 -9.50 14.20
C PHE A 57 4.52 -8.40 14.22
N ALA A 58 4.70 -7.38 13.39
CA ALA A 58 3.70 -6.33 13.21
C ALA A 58 2.36 -6.94 12.74
N LEU A 59 1.27 -6.27 13.10
CA LEU A 59 -0.05 -6.65 12.60
C LEU A 59 -0.13 -6.47 11.08
N LEU A 60 -0.95 -7.29 10.43
CA LEU A 60 -1.21 -7.20 9.00
C LEU A 60 -1.74 -5.81 8.67
N SER A 61 -1.12 -5.18 7.67
CA SER A 61 -1.44 -3.85 7.20
C SER A 61 -1.35 -3.79 5.68
N LEU A 62 -1.93 -2.74 5.10
CA LEU A 62 -1.99 -2.52 3.66
C LEU A 62 -1.14 -1.29 3.30
N SER A 63 -0.20 -1.45 2.37
CA SER A 63 0.54 -0.34 1.79
C SER A 63 0.03 -0.07 0.38
N ILE A 64 -0.25 1.19 0.06
CA ILE A 64 -0.84 1.62 -1.21
C ILE A 64 0.08 2.62 -1.88
N GLY A 65 0.58 2.29 -3.06
CA GLY A 65 1.26 3.22 -3.96
C GLY A 65 0.27 3.76 -4.99
N VAL A 66 0.21 5.08 -5.15
CA VAL A 66 -0.65 5.77 -6.12
C VAL A 66 0.22 6.53 -7.10
N VAL A 67 -0.09 6.39 -8.38
CA VAL A 67 0.43 7.27 -9.44
C VAL A 67 -0.72 8.15 -9.89
N GLN A 68 -0.64 9.44 -9.57
CA GLN A 68 -1.60 10.42 -10.03
C GLN A 68 -1.21 10.88 -11.44
N LEU A 69 -1.96 10.37 -12.42
CA LEU A 69 -1.74 10.64 -13.83
C LEU A 69 -2.46 11.93 -14.25
N HIS A 70 -1.72 12.81 -14.92
CA HIS A 70 -2.25 14.00 -15.56
C HIS A 70 -2.23 13.84 -17.09
N PRO A 71 -3.26 14.32 -17.83
CA PRO A 71 -3.31 14.21 -19.29
C PRO A 71 -2.07 14.75 -20.01
N GLN A 72 -1.43 15.77 -19.44
CA GLN A 72 -0.20 16.38 -19.95
C GLN A 72 0.97 15.38 -19.99
N SER A 73 1.04 14.47 -19.02
CA SER A 73 2.11 13.48 -18.89
C SER A 73 1.81 12.20 -19.69
N CYS A 74 0.54 11.94 -20.01
CA CYS A 74 0.12 10.73 -20.73
C CYS A 74 0.73 10.59 -22.14
N THR A 75 1.12 11.70 -22.79
CA THR A 75 1.74 11.65 -24.12
C THR A 75 3.22 11.26 -24.07
N GLN A 76 3.84 11.34 -22.89
CA GLN A 76 5.27 11.09 -22.67
C GLN A 76 5.54 9.78 -21.90
N LEU A 77 4.50 9.18 -21.32
CA LEU A 77 4.58 7.97 -20.50
C LEU A 77 4.08 6.76 -21.29
N ASP A 78 4.97 5.82 -21.52
CA ASP A 78 4.61 4.49 -21.98
C ASP A 78 4.22 3.56 -20.82
N ALA A 79 3.75 2.36 -21.18
CA ALA A 79 3.32 1.36 -20.19
C ALA A 79 4.47 0.89 -19.27
N ALA A 80 5.70 0.86 -19.76
CA ALA A 80 6.86 0.43 -18.97
C ALA A 80 7.24 1.50 -17.93
N GLN A 81 7.20 2.77 -18.32
CA GLN A 81 7.42 3.90 -17.43
C GLN A 81 6.32 3.98 -16.37
N LEU A 82 5.05 3.82 -16.75
CA LEU A 82 3.94 3.78 -15.79
C LEU A 82 4.07 2.62 -14.79
N ALA A 83 4.46 1.43 -15.26
CA ALA A 83 4.73 0.29 -14.39
C ALA A 83 5.91 0.56 -13.44
N GLY A 84 6.94 1.26 -13.91
CA GLY A 84 8.06 1.74 -13.11
C GLY A 84 7.61 2.68 -11.99
N LEU A 85 6.80 3.69 -12.31
CA LEU A 85 6.24 4.62 -11.33
C LEU A 85 5.34 3.93 -10.31
N ALA A 86 4.49 2.99 -10.74
CA ALA A 86 3.64 2.22 -9.83
C ALA A 86 4.48 1.35 -8.87
N SER A 87 5.55 0.74 -9.39
CA SER A 87 6.49 -0.03 -8.58
C SER A 87 7.24 0.85 -7.57
N GLU A 88 7.65 2.05 -7.99
CA GLU A 88 8.27 3.06 -7.12
C GLU A 88 7.33 3.48 -6.00
N ALA A 89 6.11 3.90 -6.34
CA ALA A 89 5.12 4.33 -5.36
C ALA A 89 4.82 3.23 -4.34
N LYS A 90 4.67 1.98 -4.82
CA LYS A 90 4.47 0.81 -3.95
C LYS A 90 5.67 0.58 -3.02
N ARG A 91 6.89 0.72 -3.54
CA ARG A 91 8.12 0.54 -2.74
C ARG A 91 8.22 1.60 -1.65
N GLN A 92 7.94 2.87 -1.97
CA GLN A 92 7.93 3.96 -0.99
C GLN A 92 6.85 3.75 0.07
N ALA A 93 5.65 3.32 -0.31
CA ALA A 93 4.62 2.94 0.66
C ALA A 93 5.10 1.81 1.58
N LYS A 94 5.65 0.71 1.03
CA LYS A 94 6.14 -0.44 1.81
C LYS A 94 7.34 -0.13 2.72
N ALA A 95 8.03 1.00 2.53
CA ALA A 95 9.11 1.44 3.40
C ALA A 95 8.62 2.01 4.74
N VAL A 96 7.34 2.39 4.83
CA VAL A 96 6.71 2.88 6.05
C VAL A 96 6.04 1.69 6.78
N PRO A 97 6.40 1.42 8.05
CA PRO A 97 5.74 0.37 8.82
C PRO A 97 4.25 0.63 9.03
N GLY A 98 3.43 -0.41 8.90
CA GLY A 98 1.98 -0.30 9.06
C GLY A 98 1.27 0.13 7.78
N TYR A 99 0.08 0.70 7.94
CA TYR A 99 -0.63 1.27 6.79
C TYR A 99 0.14 2.48 6.25
N SER A 100 0.22 2.55 4.93
CA SER A 100 0.88 3.66 4.26
C SER A 100 0.26 3.95 2.91
N LEU A 101 0.19 5.24 2.59
CA LEU A 101 -0.21 5.74 1.28
C LEU A 101 0.92 6.62 0.76
N HIS A 102 1.45 6.28 -0.41
CA HIS A 102 2.45 7.10 -1.08
C HIS A 102 1.96 7.50 -2.46
N ILE A 103 1.96 8.80 -2.74
CA ILE A 103 1.45 9.37 -3.98
C ILE A 103 2.62 9.93 -4.78
N LEU A 104 2.77 9.46 -6.01
CA LEU A 104 3.62 10.07 -7.02
C LEU A 104 2.73 10.87 -7.98
N ASP A 105 2.90 12.18 -7.97
CA ASP A 105 2.24 13.08 -8.91
C ASP A 105 3.11 13.25 -10.16
N THR A 106 2.54 12.94 -11.32
CA THR A 106 3.24 13.07 -12.61
C THR A 106 3.61 14.49 -12.99
N LEU A 107 2.93 15.51 -12.46
CA LEU A 107 3.31 16.91 -12.67
C LEU A 107 4.63 17.25 -11.96
N SER A 108 4.85 16.68 -10.78
CA SER A 108 6.07 16.88 -9.96
C SER A 108 7.30 16.17 -10.53
N LEU A 109 7.12 15.26 -11.49
CA LEU A 109 8.19 14.54 -12.18
C LEU A 109 8.66 15.26 -13.46
N SER A 110 7.88 16.22 -13.95
CA SER A 110 8.16 17.00 -15.16
C SER A 110 8.81 18.37 -14.90
N ALA A 111 9.11 18.68 -13.64
CA ALA A 111 9.84 19.88 -13.19
C ALA A 111 11.31 19.55 -12.92
#